data_AF-A0A1S2HT69-F1
#
_entry.id   AF-A0A1S2HT69-F1
#
_cell.length_a   1.000
_cell.length_b   1.000
_cell.length_c   1.000
_cell.angle_alpha   90.00
_cell.angle_beta   90.00
_cell.angle_gamma   90.00
#
_symmetry.space_group_name_H-M   'P 1'
#
loop_
_entity.id
_entity.type
_entity.pdbx_description
1 polymer ?
#
loop_
_entity_poly.entity_id
_entity_poly.type
_entity_poly.pdbx_seq_one_letter_code
_entity_poly.pdbx_strand_id
1 'polypeptide(L)'
;MSEPDDHFFVVDGRRWRRTDPALPEDVAAALRSHLGRGRNAVKQAKRSGDDEALAAARHRNSLAKHGLGERGPEWWERPEAERIADARQALTDLDAAAMPPETSHNARG
;
A
#
# COMPACT_ATOMS: atom_id res chain seq x y z
N MET A 1 8.07 31.07 13.80
CA MET A 1 8.26 29.78 14.47
C MET A 1 7.38 28.81 13.69
N SER A 2 7.95 28.07 12.74
CA SER A 2 7.16 27.19 11.87
C SER A 2 6.70 26.01 12.70
N GLU A 3 5.39 25.75 12.72
CA GLU A 3 4.86 24.50 13.29
C GLU A 3 5.60 23.32 12.65
N PRO A 4 5.96 22.28 13.43
CA PRO A 4 6.47 21.06 12.84
C PRO A 4 5.42 20.54 11.87
N ASP A 5 5.83 20.34 10.62
CA ASP A 5 4.94 19.82 9.59
C ASP A 5 4.68 18.34 9.86
N ASP A 6 3.59 18.09 10.57
CA ASP A 6 3.12 16.76 10.96
C ASP A 6 2.71 15.90 9.75
N HIS A 7 2.76 16.43 8.54
CA HIS A 7 2.48 15.66 7.33
C HIS A 7 3.72 14.93 6.78
N PHE A 8 4.92 15.27 7.23
CA PHE A 8 6.17 14.71 6.70
C PHE A 8 7.16 14.27 7.77
N PHE A 9 8.09 13.41 7.35
CA PHE A 9 9.29 13.04 8.10
C PHE A 9 10.49 13.04 7.15
N VAL A 10 11.71 13.13 7.69
CA VAL A 10 12.94 13.18 6.89
C VAL A 10 13.80 11.96 7.19
N VAL A 11 14.28 11.29 6.14
CA VAL A 11 15.23 10.17 6.21
C VAL A 11 16.33 10.42 5.19
N ASP A 12 17.59 10.42 5.64
CA ASP A 12 18.78 10.65 4.80
C ASP A 12 18.69 11.93 3.94
N GLY A 13 18.20 13.03 4.54
CA GLY A 13 18.00 14.30 3.84
C GLY A 13 16.82 14.34 2.86
N ARG A 14 16.11 13.22 2.68
CA ARG A 14 14.91 13.13 1.85
C ARG A 14 13.65 13.24 2.69
N ARG A 15 12.72 14.09 2.24
CA ARG A 15 11.40 14.27 2.85
C ARG A 15 10.41 13.23 2.32
N TRP A 16 9.68 12.61 3.24
CA TRP A 16 8.69 11.57 3.00
C TRP A 16 7.39 11.97 3.66
N ARG A 17 6.27 11.74 2.98
CA ARG A 17 4.94 11.97 3.55
C ARG A 17 4.64 10.88 4.57
N ARG A 18 4.08 11.27 5.72
CA ARG A 18 3.62 10.34 6.76
C ARG A 18 2.35 9.61 6.31
N THR A 19 2.11 8.47 6.94
CA THR A 19 0.82 7.79 6.90
C THR A 19 -0.27 8.75 7.36
N ASP A 20 -1.40 8.74 6.66
CA ASP A 20 -2.56 9.55 7.02
C ASP A 20 -3.08 9.14 8.43
N PRO A 21 -3.06 10.06 9.42
CA PRO A 21 -3.47 9.76 10.79
C PRO A 21 -4.98 9.56 10.95
N ALA A 22 -5.80 9.91 9.96
CA ALA A 22 -7.25 9.74 10.00
C ALA A 22 -7.71 8.33 9.57
N LEU A 23 -6.79 7.48 9.14
CA LEU A 23 -7.13 6.12 8.73
C LEU A 23 -7.55 5.27 9.95
N PRO A 24 -8.64 4.48 9.85
CA PRO A 24 -8.93 3.45 10.83
C PRO A 24 -7.74 2.50 11.02
N GLU A 25 -7.40 2.20 12.28
CA GLU A 25 -6.17 1.45 12.61
C GLU A 25 -6.17 0.03 12.00
N ASP A 26 -7.34 -0.60 11.88
CA ASP A 26 -7.51 -1.90 11.22
C ASP A 26 -7.11 -1.84 9.73
N VAL A 27 -7.57 -0.81 9.02
CA VAL A 27 -7.22 -0.56 7.61
C VAL A 27 -5.73 -0.24 7.49
N ALA A 28 -5.20 0.65 8.33
CA ALA A 28 -3.79 1.03 8.32
C ALA A 28 -2.86 -0.15 8.66
N ALA A 29 -3.24 -1.01 9.61
CA ALA A 29 -2.51 -2.22 9.97
C ALA A 29 -2.50 -3.23 8.81
N ALA A 30 -3.65 -3.45 8.16
CA ALA A 30 -3.74 -4.34 6.99
C ALA A 30 -2.86 -3.84 5.84
N LEU A 31 -2.94 -2.55 5.50
CA LEU A 31 -2.09 -1.94 4.46
C LEU A 31 -0.59 -2.04 4.79
N ARG A 32 -0.19 -1.80 6.05
CA ARG A 32 1.20 -2.01 6.51
C ARG A 32 1.63 -3.48 6.36
N SER A 33 0.72 -4.42 6.61
CA SER A 33 0.95 -5.86 6.40
C SER A 33 1.21 -6.19 4.92
N HIS A 34 0.39 -5.65 4.00
CA HIS A 34 0.63 -5.79 2.55
C HIS A 34 1.94 -5.13 2.11
N LEU A 35 2.28 -3.96 2.67
CA LEU A 35 3.55 -3.29 2.40
C LEU A 35 4.74 -4.14 2.84
N GLY A 36 4.67 -4.75 4.02
CA GLY A 36 5.67 -5.72 4.50
C GLY A 36 5.85 -6.90 3.55
N ARG A 37 4.73 -7.54 3.15
CA ARG A 37 4.74 -8.63 2.14
C ARG A 37 5.37 -8.20 0.82
N GLY A 38 4.97 -7.03 0.30
CA GLY A 38 5.50 -6.48 -0.94
C GLY A 38 7.00 -6.21 -0.86
N ARG A 39 7.50 -5.63 0.24
CA ARG A 39 8.94 -5.39 0.44
C ARG A 39 9.73 -6.70 0.45
N ASN A 40 9.21 -7.73 1.10
CA ASN A 40 9.84 -9.05 1.10
C ASN A 40 9.84 -9.67 -0.31
N ALA A 41 8.71 -9.61 -1.02
CA ALA A 41 8.60 -10.12 -2.39
C ALA A 41 9.57 -9.44 -3.36
N VAL A 42 9.79 -8.11 -3.24
CA VAL A 42 10.81 -7.40 -4.04
C VAL A 42 12.21 -7.97 -3.78
N LYS A 43 12.57 -8.25 -2.51
CA LYS A 43 13.88 -8.82 -2.17
C LYS A 43 14.05 -10.21 -2.79
N GLN A 44 13.00 -11.04 -2.72
CA GLN A 44 13.01 -12.39 -3.27
C GLN A 44 13.12 -12.38 -4.80
N ALA A 45 12.28 -11.60 -5.48
CA ALA A 45 12.27 -11.47 -6.93
C ALA A 45 13.60 -10.97 -7.49
N LYS A 46 14.23 -9.99 -6.82
CA LYS A 46 15.59 -9.53 -7.18
C LYS A 46 16.65 -10.64 -7.03
N ARG A 47 16.51 -11.51 -6.03
CA ARG A 47 17.45 -12.62 -5.81
C ARG A 47 17.27 -13.73 -6.84
N SER A 48 16.04 -13.99 -7.27
CA SER A 48 15.73 -15.00 -8.29
C SER A 48 15.89 -14.50 -9.73
N GLY A 49 16.01 -13.19 -9.95
CA GLY A 49 16.03 -12.60 -11.30
C GLY A 49 14.66 -12.68 -11.99
N ASP A 50 13.58 -12.75 -11.21
CA ASP A 50 12.21 -12.85 -11.73
C ASP A 50 11.62 -11.45 -11.89
N ASP A 51 11.64 -10.94 -13.12
CA ASP A 51 11.16 -9.59 -13.44
C ASP A 51 9.64 -9.45 -13.30
N GLU A 52 8.88 -10.51 -13.55
CA GLU A 52 7.41 -10.50 -13.41
C GLU A 52 7.02 -10.44 -11.93
N ALA A 53 7.61 -11.30 -11.09
CA ALA A 53 7.42 -11.24 -9.65
C ALA A 53 7.89 -9.90 -9.07
N LEU A 54 8.95 -9.31 -9.63
CA LEU A 54 9.44 -8.00 -9.22
C LEU A 54 8.44 -6.89 -9.56
N ALA A 55 7.83 -6.93 -10.75
CA ALA A 55 6.80 -5.98 -11.15
C ALA A 55 5.56 -6.10 -10.25
N ALA A 56 5.06 -7.32 -10.01
CA ALA A 56 3.92 -7.56 -9.12
C ALA A 56 4.20 -7.08 -7.68
N ALA A 57 5.40 -7.35 -7.15
CA ALA A 57 5.80 -6.90 -5.83
C ALA A 57 5.91 -5.37 -5.72
N ARG A 58 6.42 -4.69 -6.75
CA ARG A 58 6.49 -3.22 -6.83
C ARG A 58 5.10 -2.60 -6.93
N HIS A 59 4.20 -3.22 -7.70
CA HIS A 59 2.80 -2.81 -7.78
C HIS A 59 2.13 -2.89 -6.41
N ARG A 60 2.28 -4.02 -5.70
CA ARG A 60 1.77 -4.21 -4.33
C ARG A 60 2.28 -3.13 -3.36
N ASN A 61 3.58 -2.84 -3.39
CA ASN A 61 4.16 -1.76 -2.57
C ASN A 61 3.54 -0.41 -2.89
N SER A 62 3.30 -0.14 -4.18
CA SER A 62 2.80 1.15 -4.62
C SER A 62 1.35 1.35 -4.23
N LEU A 63 0.50 0.32 -4.37
CA LEU A 63 -0.89 0.37 -3.90
C LEU A 63 -0.97 0.55 -2.39
N ALA A 64 -0.21 -0.22 -1.60
CA ALA A 64 -0.23 -0.10 -0.14
C ALA A 64 0.19 1.30 0.33
N LYS A 65 1.18 1.92 -0.32
CA LYS A 65 1.61 3.29 0.00
C LYS A 65 0.60 4.36 -0.40
N HIS A 66 -0.13 4.16 -1.50
CA HIS A 66 -1.24 5.05 -1.85
C HIS A 66 -2.37 4.95 -0.82
N GLY A 67 -2.76 3.72 -0.44
CA GLY A 67 -3.78 3.51 0.59
C GLY A 67 -3.39 4.09 1.95
N LEU A 68 -2.10 4.05 2.32
CA LEU A 68 -1.58 4.69 3.55
C LEU A 68 -1.49 6.21 3.46
N GLY A 69 -1.73 6.81 2.29
CA GLY A 69 -1.56 8.24 2.04
C GLY A 69 -0.10 8.68 1.83
N GLU A 70 0.88 7.78 1.89
CA GLU A 70 2.32 8.07 1.69
C GLU A 70 2.66 8.48 0.24
N ARG A 71 1.73 8.26 -0.70
CA ARG A 71 1.81 8.62 -2.12
C ARG A 71 0.45 9.11 -2.63
N GLY A 72 0.46 9.80 -3.77
CA GLY A 72 -0.75 10.35 -4.38
C GLY A 72 -1.06 11.76 -3.89
N PRO A 73 -2.33 12.20 -3.96
CA PRO A 73 -2.76 13.52 -3.50
C PRO A 73 -2.30 13.82 -2.06
N GLU A 74 -2.13 15.10 -1.76
CA GLU A 74 -1.86 15.56 -0.40
C GLU A 74 -3.10 15.33 0.46
N TRP A 75 -2.98 14.43 1.44
CA TRP A 75 -4.16 14.01 2.21
C TRP A 75 -4.69 15.15 3.09
N TRP A 76 -3.88 16.11 3.52
CA TRP A 76 -4.35 17.27 4.32
C TRP A 76 -5.22 18.25 3.53
N GLU A 77 -5.24 18.15 2.19
CA GLU A 77 -6.11 18.98 1.34
C GLU A 77 -7.44 18.29 1.01
N ARG A 78 -7.67 17.08 1.53
CA ARG A 78 -8.80 16.23 1.13
C ARG A 78 -9.77 15.93 2.26
N PRO A 79 -11.08 15.79 1.96
CA PRO A 79 -12.06 15.36 2.94
C PRO A 79 -11.73 13.97 3.51
N GLU A 80 -11.81 13.83 4.84
CA GLU A 80 -11.54 12.57 5.56
C GLU A 80 -12.26 11.35 4.98
N ALA A 81 -13.54 11.50 4.64
CA ALA A 81 -14.33 10.41 4.08
C ALA A 81 -13.73 9.84 2.78
N GLU A 82 -13.20 10.70 1.91
CA GLU A 82 -12.57 10.25 0.67
C GLU A 82 -11.24 9.54 0.93
N ARG A 83 -10.46 10.04 1.88
CA ARG A 83 -9.17 9.44 2.28
C ARG A 83 -9.36 8.02 2.79
N ILE A 84 -10.37 7.83 3.64
CA ILE A 84 -10.75 6.51 4.17
C ILE A 84 -11.29 5.60 3.05
N ALA A 85 -12.09 6.14 2.13
CA ALA A 85 -12.61 5.36 1.00
C ALA A 85 -11.49 4.84 0.09
N ASP A 86 -10.52 5.70 -0.26
CA ASP A 86 -9.36 5.34 -1.07
C ASP A 86 -8.48 4.28 -0.38
N ALA A 87 -8.27 4.41 0.94
CA ALA A 87 -7.53 3.44 1.72
C ALA A 87 -8.20 2.06 1.72
N ARG A 88 -9.53 2.02 1.88
CA ARG A 88 -10.31 0.78 1.82
C ARG A 88 -10.28 0.16 0.42
N GLN A 89 -10.41 0.98 -0.63
CA GLN A 89 -10.32 0.49 -2.00
C GLN A 89 -8.95 -0.12 -2.29
N ALA A 90 -7.87 0.55 -1.91
CA ALA A 90 -6.52 0.03 -2.05
C ALA A 90 -6.34 -1.30 -1.31
N LEU A 91 -6.94 -1.45 -0.12
CA LEU A 91 -6.93 -2.72 0.63
C LEU A 91 -7.70 -3.82 -0.13
N THR A 92 -8.90 -3.52 -0.63
CA THR A 92 -9.67 -4.46 -1.46
C THR A 92 -8.89 -4.94 -2.68
N ASP A 93 -8.23 -4.04 -3.41
CA ASP A 93 -7.41 -4.39 -4.57
C ASP A 93 -6.23 -5.29 -4.18
N LEU A 94 -5.62 -5.02 -3.03
CA LEU A 94 -4.48 -5.77 -2.50
C LEU A 94 -4.83 -7.16 -2.00
N ASP A 95 -6.05 -7.33 -1.47
CA ASP A 95 -6.62 -8.60 -1.05
C ASP A 95 -7.04 -9.44 -2.26
N ALA A 96 -7.69 -8.83 -3.26
CA ALA A 96 -8.00 -9.48 -4.53
C ALA A 96 -6.72 -10.00 -5.22
N ALA A 97 -5.64 -9.20 -5.20
CA ALA A 97 -4.33 -9.61 -5.71
C ALA A 97 -3.54 -10.56 -4.77
N ALA A 98 -4.03 -10.83 -3.56
CA ALA A 98 -3.45 -11.81 -2.64
C ALA A 98 -4.08 -13.19 -2.80
N MET A 99 -5.36 -13.23 -3.16
CA MET A 99 -6.09 -14.46 -3.37
C MET A 99 -5.51 -15.16 -4.60
N PRO A 100 -5.11 -16.45 -4.51
CA PRO A 100 -4.84 -17.22 -5.71
C PRO A 100 -6.11 -17.23 -6.58
N PRO A 101 -6.01 -17.24 -7.92
CA PRO A 101 -7.18 -17.38 -8.76
C PRO A 101 -7.94 -18.63 -8.30
N GLU A 102 -9.21 -18.43 -7.92
CA GLU A 102 -10.09 -19.51 -7.52
C GLU A 102 -10.10 -20.51 -8.68
N THR A 103 -9.43 -21.64 -8.50
CA THR A 103 -9.42 -22.68 -9.52
C THR A 103 -10.85 -23.18 -9.58
N SER A 104 -11.65 -22.70 -10.54
CA SER A 104 -12.93 -23.28 -10.87
C SER A 104 -12.70 -24.74 -11.23
N HIS A 105 -12.80 -25.62 -10.24
CA HIS A 105 -13.07 -27.03 -10.47
C HIS A 105 -14.49 -27.12 -10.99
N ASN A 106 -14.65 -26.85 -12.29
CA ASN A 106 -15.87 -27.25 -12.98
C ASN A 106 -15.79 -28.78 -13.15
N ALA A 107 -16.22 -29.48 -12.11
CA ALA A 107 -16.46 -30.91 -12.16
C ALA A 107 -17.61 -31.15 -13.13
N ARG A 108 -17.31 -31.94 -14.16
CA ARG A 108 -18.17 -32.43 -15.22
C ARG A 108 -19.58 -32.80 -14.74
N GLY A 109 -20.59 -32.35 -15.49
CA GLY A 109 -21.89 -32.98 -15.65
C GLY A 109 -22.18 -33.09 -17.13
#